data_AF-A0A517R711-F1
#
_entry.id   AF-A0A517R711-F1
#
_cell.length_a   1.000
_cell.length_b   1.000
_cell.length_c   1.000
_cell.angle_alpha   90.00
_cell.angle_beta   90.00
_cell.angle_gamma   90.00
#
_symmetry.space_group_name_H-M   'P 1'
#
loop_
_entity.id
_entity.type
_entity.pdbx_description
1 polymer ?
#
loop_
_entity_poly.entity_id
_entity_poly.type
_entity_poly.pdbx_seq_one_letter_code
_entity_poly.pdbx_strand_id
1 'polypeptide(L)'
;MDDRLIYRLRFWLALFGLILTGATWKLWTPQDVFPQIPLFGFARTWPLWLDWVGCVGIYGAYGMLLAASVAKMRGATQRYWSYLPPISALLLFLSMLLMVTLDQNRLQVWAYHFSILIVLITIARPARSLRLVLYLTASIYFWSAVSKFDYTFMQEMGPLIFNEGLLKAVGLDGAFNQKFANWTTLLLPGYEMAIGLSLVFPWFRRLGLWASLAMHVILLLALGPWGLDHSRGVLLWNVYFLGQNWLLLRWELNRLREKHQARYDRTGSAFAEIEGDDGEPGDDNESSGAEPPNLTEPAS
;
A
#
# COMPACT_ATOMS: atom_id res chain seq x y z
N MET A 1 -12.36 7.46 9.58
CA MET A 1 -12.05 6.14 9.01
C MET A 1 -10.55 6.00 8.73
N ASP A 2 -9.96 6.97 8.04
CA ASP A 2 -8.58 6.94 7.54
C ASP A 2 -7.51 6.77 8.63
N ASP A 3 -7.68 7.38 9.80
CA ASP A 3 -6.70 7.27 10.91
C ASP A 3 -6.50 5.83 11.38
N ARG A 4 -7.61 5.10 11.58
CA ARG A 4 -7.54 3.69 12.02
C ARG A 4 -6.84 2.82 10.98
N LEU A 5 -7.05 3.09 9.70
CA LEU A 5 -6.37 2.36 8.63
C LEU A 5 -4.88 2.67 8.59
N ILE A 6 -4.49 3.93 8.76
CA ILE A 6 -3.08 4.31 8.84
C ILE A 6 -2.38 3.58 9.98
N TYR A 7 -3.01 3.45 11.16
CA TYR A 7 -2.42 2.68 12.26
C TYR A 7 -2.28 1.19 11.91
N ARG A 8 -3.24 0.60 11.19
CA ARG A 8 -3.13 -0.79 10.71
C ARG A 8 -2.01 -0.96 9.69
N LEU A 9 -1.84 -0.02 8.76
CA LEU A 9 -0.75 -0.06 7.78
C LEU A 9 0.62 0.13 8.45
N ARG A 10 0.73 1.04 9.42
CA ARG A 10 1.95 1.22 10.22
C ARG A 10 2.28 -0.03 11.02
N PHE A 11 1.30 -0.66 11.65
CA PHE A 11 1.45 -1.94 12.33
C PHE A 11 1.94 -3.03 11.37
N TRP A 12 1.30 -3.16 10.22
CA TRP A 12 1.65 -4.17 9.22
C TRP A 12 3.07 -3.97 8.67
N LEU A 13 3.44 -2.72 8.34
CA LEU A 13 4.78 -2.34 7.95
C LEU A 13 5.81 -2.67 9.02
N ALA A 14 5.56 -2.27 10.27
CA ALA A 14 6.49 -2.50 11.37
C ALA A 14 6.68 -3.99 11.66
N LEU A 15 5.59 -4.76 11.68
CA LEU A 15 5.62 -6.20 11.89
C LEU A 15 6.44 -6.90 10.82
N PHE A 16 6.15 -6.64 9.54
CA PHE A 16 6.93 -7.24 8.44
C PHE A 16 8.35 -6.70 8.36
N GLY A 17 8.59 -5.45 8.76
CA GLY A 17 9.94 -4.89 8.87
C GLY A 17 10.78 -5.70 9.85
N LEU A 18 10.26 -5.96 11.05
CA LEU A 18 10.93 -6.80 12.04
C LEU A 18 11.13 -8.25 11.54
N ILE A 19 10.09 -8.84 10.94
CA ILE A 19 10.16 -10.22 10.43
C ILE A 19 11.16 -10.34 9.28
N LEU A 20 11.16 -9.42 8.31
CA LEU A 20 12.08 -9.42 7.18
C LEU A 20 13.52 -9.17 7.63
N THR A 21 13.74 -8.16 8.48
CA THR A 21 15.08 -7.90 9.05
C THR A 21 15.58 -9.12 9.84
N GLY A 22 14.72 -9.77 10.63
CA GLY A 22 15.07 -11.00 11.35
C GLY A 22 15.35 -12.19 10.44
N ALA A 23 14.50 -12.42 9.44
CA ALA A 23 14.67 -13.51 8.48
C ALA A 23 15.93 -13.34 7.61
N THR A 24 16.40 -12.10 7.46
CA THR A 24 17.60 -11.74 6.72
C THR A 24 18.71 -11.20 7.63
N TRP A 25 18.74 -11.58 8.91
CA TRP A 25 19.62 -10.97 9.93
C TRP A 25 21.10 -10.88 9.52
N LYS A 26 21.62 -11.88 8.79
CA LYS A 26 23.01 -11.90 8.30
C LYS A 26 23.35 -10.70 7.43
N LEU A 27 22.37 -10.17 6.69
CA LEU A 27 22.53 -8.97 5.87
C LEU A 27 22.74 -7.72 6.74
N TRP A 28 22.20 -7.72 7.96
CA TRP A 28 22.16 -6.55 8.84
C TRP A 28 23.25 -6.56 9.91
N THR A 29 24.08 -7.60 9.96
CA THR A 29 25.18 -7.72 10.93
C THR A 29 26.51 -7.82 10.18
N PRO A 30 27.65 -7.72 10.88
CA PRO A 30 28.93 -8.11 10.30
C PRO A 30 28.83 -9.55 9.78
N GLN A 31 29.28 -9.79 8.55
CA GLN A 31 29.15 -11.08 7.88
C GLN A 31 30.28 -11.30 6.87
N ASP A 32 30.60 -12.57 6.62
CA ASP A 32 31.64 -13.07 5.71
C ASP A 32 31.08 -14.03 4.64
N VAL A 33 29.75 -14.17 4.56
CA VAL A 33 29.05 -15.04 3.62
C VAL A 33 29.19 -14.55 2.17
N PHE A 34 29.23 -13.23 1.97
CA PHE A 34 29.53 -12.61 0.69
C PHE A 34 30.33 -11.33 0.89
N PRO A 35 31.09 -10.86 -0.12
CA PRO A 35 31.89 -9.64 0.01
C PRO A 35 31.01 -8.45 0.40
N GLN A 36 31.35 -7.80 1.52
CA GLN A 36 30.78 -6.50 1.85
C GLN A 36 31.40 -5.48 0.89
N ILE A 37 30.56 -4.79 0.11
CA ILE A 37 31.04 -3.81 -0.87
C ILE A 37 30.52 -2.45 -0.43
N PRO A 38 31.35 -1.63 0.25
CA PRO A 38 30.92 -0.31 0.68
C PRO A 38 30.55 0.57 -0.51
N LEU A 39 29.50 1.38 -0.36
CA LEU A 39 29.05 2.26 -1.43
C LEU A 39 30.08 3.34 -1.77
N PHE A 40 30.87 3.76 -0.77
CA PHE A 40 31.92 4.77 -0.93
C PHE A 40 33.28 4.26 -0.46
N GLY A 41 34.35 4.73 -1.13
CA GLY A 41 35.72 4.31 -0.80
C GLY A 41 36.13 4.61 0.64
N PHE A 42 35.65 5.71 1.24
CA PHE A 42 35.96 6.07 2.63
C PHE A 42 35.35 5.10 3.66
N ALA A 43 34.28 4.38 3.31
CA ALA A 43 33.61 3.46 4.22
C ALA A 43 34.35 2.11 4.33
N ARG A 44 35.38 1.86 3.52
CA ARG A 44 36.19 0.62 3.58
C ARG A 44 36.95 0.46 4.90
N THR A 45 37.31 1.57 5.53
CA THR A 45 38.07 1.56 6.80
C THR A 45 37.16 1.73 8.02
N TRP A 46 35.84 1.79 7.80
CA TRP A 46 34.90 1.98 8.89
C TRP A 46 34.83 0.73 9.77
N PRO A 47 34.70 0.90 11.09
CA PRO A 47 34.73 -0.22 12.01
C PRO A 47 33.43 -1.03 11.98
N LEU A 48 33.55 -2.35 12.10
CA LEU A 48 32.45 -3.32 12.02
C LEU A 48 31.37 -3.17 13.12
N TRP A 49 31.64 -2.43 14.20
CA TRP A 49 30.60 -2.19 15.21
C TRP A 49 29.50 -1.26 14.69
N LEU A 50 29.75 -0.50 13.62
CA LEU A 50 28.74 0.36 12.99
C LEU A 50 27.60 -0.44 12.35
N ASP A 51 27.86 -1.68 11.92
CA ASP A 51 26.81 -2.60 11.45
C ASP A 51 25.79 -2.87 12.56
N TRP A 52 26.26 -3.09 13.79
CA TRP A 52 25.38 -3.29 14.95
C TRP A 52 24.58 -2.04 15.29
N VAL A 53 25.18 -0.85 15.16
CA VAL A 53 24.46 0.42 15.36
C VAL A 53 23.32 0.57 14.36
N GLY A 54 23.60 0.34 13.07
CA GLY A 54 22.58 0.38 12.02
C GLY A 54 21.50 -0.68 12.25
N CYS A 55 21.87 -1.90 12.61
CA CYS A 55 20.96 -2.99 12.92
C CYS A 55 20.02 -2.64 14.09
N VAL A 56 20.58 -2.21 15.22
CA VAL A 56 19.81 -1.79 16.41
C VAL A 56 18.90 -0.61 16.07
N GLY A 57 19.38 0.34 15.26
CA GLY A 57 18.58 1.46 14.78
C GLY A 57 17.37 1.03 13.94
N ILE A 58 17.54 0.05 13.04
CA ILE A 58 16.44 -0.53 12.24
C ILE A 58 15.42 -1.22 13.14
N TYR A 59 15.86 -2.11 14.05
CA TYR A 59 14.96 -2.79 15.00
C TYR A 59 14.25 -1.79 15.92
N GLY A 60 14.96 -0.79 16.42
CA GLY A 60 14.42 0.28 17.24
C GLY A 60 13.35 1.07 16.51
N ALA A 61 13.60 1.46 15.25
CA ALA A 61 12.64 2.17 14.43
C ALA A 61 11.34 1.38 14.22
N TYR A 62 11.43 0.12 13.77
CA TYR A 62 10.24 -0.70 13.60
C TYR A 62 9.54 -1.00 14.93
N GLY A 63 10.28 -1.24 16.02
CA GLY A 63 9.72 -1.44 17.36
C GLY A 63 8.94 -0.23 17.86
N MET A 64 9.48 0.98 17.69
CA MET A 64 8.80 2.23 18.03
C MET A 64 7.52 2.42 17.20
N LEU A 65 7.58 2.17 15.89
CA LEU A 65 6.42 2.29 15.01
C LEU A 65 5.34 1.26 15.39
N LEU A 66 5.73 0.02 15.72
CA LEU A 66 4.83 -1.03 16.16
C LEU A 66 4.13 -0.64 17.46
N ALA A 67 4.89 -0.23 18.47
CA ALA A 67 4.36 0.16 19.78
C ALA A 67 3.37 1.34 19.65
N ALA A 68 3.73 2.37 18.88
CA ALA A 68 2.85 3.50 18.63
C ALA A 68 1.55 3.10 17.92
N SER A 69 1.64 2.19 16.95
CA SER A 69 0.47 1.70 16.21
C SER A 69 -0.45 0.87 17.09
N VAL A 70 0.09 -0.04 17.90
CA VAL A 70 -0.68 -0.84 18.86
C VAL A 70 -1.36 0.05 19.89
N ALA A 71 -0.64 1.01 20.48
CA ALA A 71 -1.20 1.93 21.45
C ALA A 71 -2.36 2.76 20.88
N LYS A 72 -2.20 3.31 19.67
CA LYS A 72 -3.27 4.07 18.99
C LYS A 72 -4.47 3.20 18.61
N MET A 73 -4.25 1.96 18.17
CA MET A 73 -5.34 1.01 17.91
C MET A 73 -6.11 0.64 19.20
N ARG A 74 -5.44 0.62 20.35
CA ARG A 74 -6.05 0.41 21.68
C ARG A 74 -6.68 1.67 22.28
N GLY A 75 -6.73 2.78 21.54
CA GLY A 75 -7.39 4.01 21.99
C GLY A 75 -6.52 4.90 22.89
N ALA A 76 -5.19 4.73 22.91
CA ALA A 76 -4.33 5.59 23.70
C ALA A 76 -4.41 7.07 23.26
N THR A 77 -4.89 7.91 24.17
CA THR A 77 -5.09 9.36 23.96
C THR A 77 -3.82 10.17 24.19
N GLN A 78 -2.82 9.58 24.87
CA GLN A 78 -1.59 10.27 25.23
C GLN A 78 -0.86 10.83 24.00
N ARG A 79 -0.41 12.09 24.11
CA ARG A 79 0.15 12.87 23.01
C ARG A 79 1.49 12.30 22.50
N TYR A 80 2.29 11.69 23.39
CA TYR A 80 3.62 11.17 23.03
C TYR A 80 3.57 10.07 21.95
N TRP A 81 2.52 9.26 21.90
CA TRP A 81 2.32 8.24 20.87
C TRP A 81 2.22 8.82 19.45
N SER A 82 1.85 10.10 19.33
CA SER A 82 1.79 10.79 18.04
C SER A 82 3.17 11.25 17.54
N TYR A 83 4.18 11.36 18.42
CA TYR A 83 5.54 11.77 18.07
C TYR A 83 6.46 10.59 17.72
N LEU A 84 6.16 9.37 18.17
CA LEU A 84 6.99 8.20 17.87
C LEU A 84 7.08 7.87 16.37
N PRO A 85 6.00 7.94 15.55
CA PRO A 85 6.10 7.61 14.13
C PRO A 85 7.11 8.46 13.33
N PRO A 86 7.12 9.81 13.38
CA PRO A 86 8.14 10.58 12.67
C PRO A 86 9.56 10.34 13.20
N ILE A 87 9.74 10.13 14.52
CA ILE A 87 11.05 9.77 15.08
C ILE A 87 11.51 8.41 14.55
N SER A 88 10.61 7.43 14.48
CA SER A 88 10.92 6.12 13.89
C SER A 88 11.30 6.20 12.41
N ALA A 89 10.64 7.07 11.64
CA ALA A 89 10.98 7.28 10.24
C ALA A 89 12.38 7.88 10.07
N LEU A 90 12.73 8.89 10.88
CA LEU A 90 14.07 9.48 10.89
C LEU A 90 15.13 8.45 11.29
N LEU A 91 14.88 7.70 12.37
CA LEU A 91 15.80 6.67 12.84
C LEU A 91 16.01 5.58 11.78
N LEU A 92 14.94 5.12 11.12
CA LEU A 92 15.05 4.13 10.05
C LEU A 92 15.87 4.69 8.88
N PHE A 93 15.61 5.93 8.47
CA PHE A 93 16.33 6.58 7.37
C PHE A 93 17.83 6.67 7.66
N LEU A 94 18.21 7.18 8.83
CA LEU A 94 19.62 7.31 9.23
C LEU A 94 20.30 5.93 9.33
N SER A 95 19.60 4.95 9.89
CA SER A 95 20.12 3.58 10.03
C SER A 95 20.31 2.93 8.66
N MET A 96 19.34 3.06 7.76
CA MET A 96 19.44 2.54 6.39
C MET A 96 20.55 3.23 5.59
N LEU A 97 20.70 4.55 5.73
CA LEU A 97 21.78 5.29 5.09
C LEU A 97 23.16 4.80 5.56
N LEU A 98 23.34 4.61 6.87
CA LEU A 98 24.55 4.00 7.43
C LEU A 98 24.78 2.59 6.87
N MET A 99 23.76 1.75 6.92
CA MET A 99 23.85 0.35 6.50
C MET A 99 24.22 0.20 5.03
N VAL A 100 23.56 0.95 4.14
CA VAL A 100 23.85 0.95 2.69
C VAL A 100 25.23 1.54 2.39
N THR A 101 25.68 2.53 3.17
CA THR A 101 27.03 3.09 3.05
C THR A 101 28.11 2.03 3.34
N LEU A 102 27.88 1.19 4.36
CA LEU A 102 28.78 0.10 4.74
C LEU A 102 28.77 -1.07 3.74
N ASP A 103 27.61 -1.40 3.17
CA ASP A 103 27.49 -2.50 2.21
C ASP A 103 26.30 -2.28 1.25
N GLN A 104 26.60 -2.12 -0.05
CA GLN A 104 25.59 -1.89 -1.08
C GLN A 104 24.61 -3.06 -1.23
N ASN A 105 25.00 -4.28 -0.84
CA ASN A 105 24.11 -5.45 -0.92
C ASN A 105 22.88 -5.33 0.00
N ARG A 106 22.91 -4.37 0.94
CA ARG A 106 21.79 -4.05 1.84
C ARG A 106 20.69 -3.24 1.16
N LEU A 107 20.91 -2.76 -0.06
CA LEU A 107 19.88 -2.19 -0.95
C LEU A 107 18.94 -3.27 -1.50
N GLN A 108 18.32 -4.03 -0.60
CA GLN A 108 17.27 -4.97 -0.97
C GLN A 108 16.00 -4.20 -1.35
N VAL A 109 15.27 -4.73 -2.33
CA VAL A 109 14.06 -4.09 -2.88
C VAL A 109 13.04 -3.74 -1.81
N TRP A 110 12.80 -4.69 -0.90
CA TRP A 110 11.86 -4.50 0.21
C TRP A 110 12.35 -3.44 1.21
N ALA A 111 13.66 -3.32 1.43
CA ALA A 111 14.22 -2.48 2.49
C ALA A 111 14.09 -0.98 2.17
N TYR A 112 14.44 -0.59 0.94
CA TYR A 112 14.21 0.80 0.51
C TYR A 112 12.72 1.09 0.29
N HIS A 113 11.93 0.10 -0.18
CA HIS A 113 10.47 0.25 -0.26
C HIS A 113 9.87 0.57 1.11
N PHE A 114 10.26 -0.15 2.17
CA PHE A 114 9.77 0.10 3.53
C PHE A 114 10.23 1.45 4.08
N SER A 115 11.42 1.89 3.71
CA SER A 115 11.97 3.20 4.07
C SER A 115 11.19 4.34 3.42
N ILE A 116 10.77 4.19 2.16
CA ILE A 116 9.89 5.16 1.50
C ILE A 116 8.50 5.12 2.15
N LEU A 117 7.95 3.93 2.39
CA LEU A 117 6.62 3.78 2.98
C LEU A 117 6.50 4.39 4.36
N ILE A 118 7.49 4.19 5.25
CA ILE A 118 7.43 4.78 6.60
C ILE A 118 7.36 6.30 6.52
N VAL A 119 8.09 6.93 5.60
CA VAL A 119 8.05 8.39 5.38
C VAL A 119 6.65 8.81 4.90
N LEU A 120 6.09 8.13 3.90
CA LEU A 120 4.78 8.46 3.35
C LEU A 120 3.66 8.35 4.39
N ILE A 121 3.68 7.31 5.24
CA ILE A 121 2.62 7.07 6.22
C ILE A 121 2.82 7.81 7.55
N THR A 122 3.95 8.49 7.76
CA THR A 122 4.23 9.23 9.00
C THR A 122 4.20 10.74 8.81
N ILE A 123 4.63 11.28 7.66
CA ILE A 123 4.73 12.73 7.44
C ILE A 123 3.45 13.33 6.85
N ALA A 124 2.81 12.63 5.91
CA ALA A 124 1.64 13.18 5.23
C ALA A 124 0.35 13.01 6.06
N ARG A 125 -0.66 13.85 5.75
CA ARG A 125 -2.02 13.69 6.31
C ARG A 125 -2.58 12.32 5.90
N PRO A 126 -3.35 11.62 6.76
CA PRO A 126 -3.84 10.25 6.53
C PRO A 126 -4.37 9.99 5.11
N ALA A 127 -5.34 10.79 4.64
CA ALA A 127 -5.93 10.64 3.31
C ALA A 127 -4.95 10.89 2.15
N ARG A 128 -3.90 11.70 2.37
CA ARG A 128 -2.83 11.92 1.38
C ARG A 128 -1.84 10.76 1.42
N SER A 129 -1.44 10.30 2.61
CA SER A 129 -0.58 9.13 2.77
C SER A 129 -1.15 7.90 2.06
N LEU A 130 -2.43 7.58 2.26
CA LEU A 130 -3.07 6.42 1.63
C LEU A 130 -3.03 6.50 0.10
N ARG A 131 -3.28 7.69 -0.46
CA ARG A 131 -3.17 7.91 -1.92
C ARG A 131 -1.74 7.76 -2.42
N LEU A 132 -0.75 8.29 -1.69
CA LEU A 132 0.65 8.16 -2.07
C LEU A 132 1.13 6.71 -2.00
N VAL A 133 0.71 5.96 -0.98
CA VAL A 133 0.99 4.51 -0.88
C VAL A 133 0.34 3.75 -2.03
N LEU A 134 -0.89 4.11 -2.42
CA LEU A 134 -1.56 3.52 -3.57
C LEU A 134 -0.80 3.77 -4.87
N TYR A 135 -0.35 5.01 -5.10
CA TYR A 135 0.43 5.35 -6.29
C TYR A 135 1.82 4.71 -6.29
N LEU A 136 2.48 4.64 -5.13
CA LEU A 136 3.75 3.91 -5.00
C LEU A 136 3.55 2.43 -5.34
N THR A 137 2.50 1.80 -4.80
CA THR A 137 2.17 0.39 -5.08
C THR A 137 1.88 0.18 -6.57
N ALA A 138 1.07 1.05 -7.18
CA ALA A 138 0.78 1.01 -8.61
C ALA A 138 2.07 1.17 -9.45
N SER A 139 2.96 2.09 -9.05
CA SER A 139 4.24 2.29 -9.74
C SER A 139 5.18 1.09 -9.61
N ILE A 140 5.17 0.40 -8.46
CA ILE A 140 5.97 -0.80 -8.26
C ILE A 140 5.50 -1.88 -9.24
N TYR A 141 4.20 -2.15 -9.34
CA TYR A 141 3.69 -3.11 -10.32
C TYR A 141 4.02 -2.72 -11.75
N PHE A 142 3.76 -1.46 -12.11
CA PHE A 142 3.96 -1.00 -13.48
C PHE A 142 5.44 -1.08 -13.90
N TRP A 143 6.35 -0.54 -13.08
CA TRP A 143 7.77 -0.55 -13.42
C TRP A 143 8.41 -1.94 -13.27
N SER A 144 7.92 -2.77 -12.34
CA SER A 144 8.29 -4.19 -12.22
C SER A 144 7.93 -5.00 -13.46
N ALA A 145 6.81 -4.66 -14.11
CA ALA A 145 6.42 -5.27 -15.37
C ALA A 145 7.29 -4.78 -16.52
N VAL A 146 7.47 -3.45 -16.63
CA VAL A 146 8.30 -2.83 -17.68
C VAL A 146 9.72 -3.39 -17.66
N SER A 147 10.32 -3.55 -16.47
CA SER A 147 11.68 -4.09 -16.34
C SER A 147 11.81 -5.57 -16.72
N LYS A 148 10.69 -6.29 -16.89
CA LYS A 148 10.63 -7.70 -17.32
C LYS A 148 10.20 -7.86 -18.77
N PHE A 149 9.82 -6.78 -19.45
CA PHE A 149 9.56 -6.79 -20.89
C PHE A 149 10.87 -6.72 -21.67
N ASP A 150 11.73 -7.70 -21.43
CA ASP A 150 13.02 -7.82 -22.07
C ASP A 150 13.28 -9.26 -22.54
N TYR A 151 14.21 -9.37 -23.49
CA TYR A 151 14.53 -10.65 -24.11
C TYR A 151 15.12 -11.66 -23.12
N THR A 152 15.92 -11.21 -22.16
CA THR A 152 16.56 -12.06 -21.16
C THR A 152 15.50 -12.64 -20.22
N PHE A 153 14.53 -11.85 -19.77
CA PHE A 153 13.42 -12.38 -18.98
C PHE A 153 12.63 -13.44 -19.75
N MET A 154 12.35 -13.23 -21.04
CA MET A 154 11.60 -14.21 -21.85
C MET A 154 12.32 -15.54 -22.04
N GLN A 155 13.66 -15.54 -22.07
CA GLN A 155 14.46 -16.75 -22.34
C GLN A 155 14.95 -17.46 -21.08
N GLU A 156 15.19 -16.72 -20.00
CA GLU A 156 15.84 -17.26 -18.80
C GLU A 156 14.90 -17.26 -17.59
N MET A 157 14.59 -16.08 -17.06
CA MET A 157 13.92 -15.94 -15.76
C MET A 157 12.43 -16.29 -15.83
N GLY A 158 11.76 -15.91 -16.91
CA GLY A 158 10.35 -16.22 -17.15
C GLY A 158 10.12 -17.73 -17.17
N PRO A 159 10.79 -18.49 -18.05
CA PRO A 159 10.66 -19.94 -18.11
C PRO A 159 11.01 -20.63 -16.79
N LEU A 160 12.02 -20.14 -16.05
CA LEU A 160 12.36 -20.65 -14.72
C LEU A 160 11.17 -20.48 -13.73
N ILE A 161 10.61 -19.27 -13.63
CA ILE A 161 9.48 -18.99 -12.73
C ILE A 161 8.23 -19.78 -13.14
N PHE A 162 7.96 -19.87 -14.44
CA PHE A 162 6.75 -20.49 -14.96
C PHE A 162 6.83 -22.02 -14.93
N ASN A 163 7.86 -22.62 -15.53
CA ASN A 163 7.98 -24.08 -15.64
C ASN A 163 8.46 -24.69 -14.32
N GLU A 164 9.63 -24.29 -13.85
CA GLU A 164 10.27 -24.90 -12.69
C GLU A 164 9.69 -24.40 -11.36
N GLY A 165 9.10 -23.20 -11.36
CA GLY A 165 8.35 -22.68 -10.22
C GLY A 165 6.90 -23.16 -10.24
N LEU A 166 6.07 -22.55 -11.09
CA LEU A 166 4.62 -22.72 -11.03
C LEU A 166 4.15 -24.10 -11.48
N LEU A 167 4.53 -24.56 -12.68
CA LEU A 167 4.06 -25.84 -13.20
C LEU A 167 4.54 -27.02 -12.35
N LYS A 168 5.81 -27.00 -11.93
CA LYS A 168 6.35 -27.96 -10.98
C LYS A 168 5.57 -27.98 -9.66
N ALA A 169 5.25 -26.82 -9.09
CA ALA A 169 4.49 -26.73 -7.83
C ALA A 169 3.09 -27.35 -7.91
N VAL A 170 2.49 -27.42 -9.11
CA VAL A 170 1.18 -28.06 -9.35
C VAL A 170 1.28 -29.45 -9.99
N GLY A 171 2.49 -30.00 -10.16
CA GLY A 171 2.72 -31.32 -10.74
C GLY A 171 2.44 -31.41 -12.26
N LEU A 172 2.63 -30.31 -12.99
CA LEU A 172 2.46 -30.21 -14.45
C LEU A 172 3.80 -29.95 -15.16
N ASP A 173 4.91 -30.37 -14.56
CA ASP A 173 6.24 -30.22 -15.17
C ASP A 173 6.31 -31.00 -16.51
N GLY A 174 6.89 -30.37 -17.52
CA GLY A 174 6.99 -30.94 -18.87
C GLY A 174 5.70 -30.99 -19.68
N ALA A 175 4.57 -30.46 -19.17
CA ALA A 175 3.29 -30.48 -19.89
C ALA A 175 3.28 -29.63 -21.18
N PHE A 176 4.18 -28.65 -21.31
CA PHE A 176 4.23 -27.73 -22.43
C PHE A 176 5.60 -27.74 -23.13
N ASN A 177 5.61 -27.47 -24.44
CA ASN A 177 6.86 -27.31 -25.17
C ASN A 177 7.55 -25.98 -24.81
N GLN A 178 8.88 -25.92 -24.96
CA GLN A 178 9.69 -24.76 -24.54
C GLN A 178 9.28 -23.47 -25.26
N LYS A 179 8.94 -23.54 -26.55
CA LYS A 179 8.55 -22.36 -27.34
C LYS A 179 7.26 -21.74 -26.80
N PHE A 180 6.27 -22.57 -26.47
CA PHE A 180 5.02 -22.13 -25.87
C PHE A 180 5.28 -21.54 -24.48
N ALA A 181 6.09 -22.22 -23.65
CA ALA A 181 6.48 -21.72 -22.33
C ALA A 181 7.08 -20.30 -22.41
N ASN A 182 8.08 -20.09 -23.28
CA ASN A 182 8.74 -18.78 -23.44
C ASN A 182 7.78 -17.67 -23.91
N TRP A 183 6.79 -17.98 -24.75
CA TRP A 183 5.78 -16.98 -25.13
C TRP A 183 4.79 -16.71 -23.99
N THR A 184 4.37 -17.76 -23.28
CA THR A 184 3.46 -17.62 -22.14
C THR A 184 4.06 -16.86 -20.97
N THR A 185 5.39 -16.82 -20.83
CA THR A 185 6.03 -16.07 -19.74
C THR A 185 5.87 -14.57 -19.88
N LEU A 186 5.59 -14.05 -21.08
CA LEU A 186 5.23 -12.64 -21.29
C LEU A 186 3.86 -12.28 -20.69
N LEU A 187 3.02 -13.27 -20.39
CA LEU A 187 1.78 -13.04 -19.64
C LEU A 187 2.06 -12.60 -18.21
N LEU A 188 3.19 -12.99 -17.61
CA LEU A 188 3.57 -12.59 -16.25
C LEU A 188 3.75 -11.06 -16.13
N PRO A 189 4.65 -10.40 -16.89
CA PRO A 189 4.75 -8.95 -16.87
C PRO A 189 3.50 -8.26 -17.45
N GLY A 190 2.82 -8.84 -18.44
CA GLY A 190 1.55 -8.30 -18.93
C GLY A 190 0.48 -8.21 -17.85
N TYR A 191 0.37 -9.24 -17.02
CA TYR A 191 -0.54 -9.29 -15.89
C TYR A 191 -0.13 -8.33 -14.76
N GLU A 192 1.16 -8.25 -14.43
CA GLU A 192 1.68 -7.25 -13.48
C GLU A 192 1.38 -5.81 -13.94
N MET A 193 1.55 -5.51 -15.23
CA MET A 193 1.25 -4.20 -15.81
C MET A 193 -0.24 -3.89 -15.73
N ALA A 194 -1.10 -4.86 -16.05
CA ALA A 194 -2.55 -4.73 -15.94
C ALA A 194 -2.98 -4.44 -14.50
N ILE A 195 -2.36 -5.08 -13.51
CA ILE A 195 -2.55 -4.76 -12.09
C ILE A 195 -2.16 -3.30 -11.85
N GLY A 196 -0.94 -2.88 -12.19
CA GLY A 196 -0.47 -1.50 -12.00
C GLY A 196 -1.44 -0.45 -12.56
N LEU A 197 -1.93 -0.65 -13.79
CA LEU A 197 -2.91 0.23 -14.43
C LEU A 197 -4.28 0.19 -13.72
N SER A 198 -4.75 -0.98 -13.30
CA SER A 198 -6.04 -1.14 -12.62
C SER A 198 -6.11 -0.43 -11.27
N LEU A 199 -4.97 -0.24 -10.59
CA LEU A 199 -4.91 0.54 -9.35
C LEU A 199 -5.04 2.05 -9.60
N VAL A 200 -4.55 2.55 -10.73
CA VAL A 200 -4.63 3.96 -11.13
C VAL A 200 -6.07 4.33 -11.48
N PHE A 201 -6.73 3.53 -12.31
CA PHE A 201 -8.07 3.81 -12.80
C PHE A 201 -9.16 3.34 -11.81
N PRO A 202 -9.99 4.24 -11.25
CA PRO A 202 -10.98 3.90 -10.22
C PRO A 202 -11.92 2.76 -10.60
N TRP A 203 -12.31 2.67 -11.88
CA TRP A 203 -13.26 1.68 -12.37
C TRP A 203 -12.72 0.24 -12.28
N PHE A 204 -11.41 0.06 -12.41
CA PHE A 204 -10.78 -1.27 -12.43
C PHE A 204 -10.26 -1.71 -11.05
N ARG A 205 -10.42 -0.91 -10.00
CA ARG A 205 -9.79 -1.19 -8.68
C ARG A 205 -10.27 -2.47 -8.02
N ARG A 206 -11.53 -2.86 -8.24
CA ARG A 206 -12.05 -4.13 -7.71
C ARG A 206 -11.35 -5.31 -8.39
N LEU A 207 -11.16 -5.24 -9.71
CA LEU A 207 -10.40 -6.22 -10.45
C LEU A 207 -8.93 -6.22 -10.00
N GLY A 208 -8.32 -5.04 -9.85
CA GLY A 208 -6.95 -4.88 -9.37
C GLY A 208 -6.69 -5.48 -7.99
N LEU A 209 -7.64 -5.37 -7.06
CA LEU A 209 -7.56 -6.03 -5.76
C LEU A 209 -7.43 -7.53 -5.91
N TRP A 210 -8.42 -8.18 -6.53
CA TRP A 210 -8.41 -9.64 -6.66
C TRP A 210 -7.25 -10.13 -7.52
N ALA A 211 -6.93 -9.41 -8.60
CA ALA A 211 -5.82 -9.73 -9.47
C ALA A 211 -4.48 -9.69 -8.72
N SER A 212 -4.22 -8.64 -7.94
CA SER A 212 -2.99 -8.51 -7.15
C SER A 212 -2.86 -9.59 -6.07
N LEU A 213 -3.96 -9.95 -5.41
CA LEU A 213 -3.94 -11.02 -4.39
C LEU A 213 -3.67 -12.38 -5.04
N ALA A 214 -4.37 -12.70 -6.13
CA ALA A 214 -4.14 -13.92 -6.88
C ALA A 214 -2.68 -14.02 -7.36
N MET A 215 -2.13 -12.91 -7.87
CA MET A 215 -0.73 -12.84 -8.31
C MET A 215 0.24 -13.22 -7.18
N HIS A 216 0.09 -12.61 -5.99
CA HIS A 216 0.99 -12.87 -4.88
C HIS A 216 0.85 -14.28 -4.34
N VAL A 217 -0.36 -14.86 -4.35
CA VAL A 217 -0.54 -16.29 -4.01
C VAL A 217 0.18 -17.18 -5.03
N ILE A 218 0.05 -16.90 -6.33
CA ILE A 218 0.75 -17.63 -7.39
C ILE A 218 2.27 -17.51 -7.23
N LEU A 219 2.78 -16.31 -6.94
CA LEU A 219 4.22 -16.10 -6.68
C LEU A 219 4.70 -16.85 -5.43
N LEU A 220 3.90 -16.90 -4.36
CA LEU A 220 4.25 -17.68 -3.17
C LEU A 220 4.28 -19.18 -3.46
N LEU A 221 3.40 -19.68 -4.31
CA LEU A 221 3.44 -21.08 -4.75
C LEU A 221 4.67 -21.35 -5.63
N ALA A 222 4.91 -20.51 -6.64
CA ALA A 222 6.00 -20.69 -7.60
C ALA A 222 7.39 -20.49 -6.98
N LEU A 223 7.56 -19.50 -6.10
CA LEU A 223 8.84 -19.18 -5.47
C LEU A 223 9.04 -19.88 -4.14
N GLY A 224 7.97 -20.44 -3.54
CA GLY A 224 8.02 -21.10 -2.25
C GLY A 224 8.59 -22.51 -2.30
N PRO A 225 8.50 -23.26 -1.19
CA PRO A 225 9.07 -24.60 -1.07
C PRO A 225 8.55 -25.63 -2.08
N TRP A 226 7.35 -25.39 -2.63
CA TRP A 226 6.75 -26.26 -3.64
C TRP A 226 7.27 -26.02 -5.07
N GLY A 227 7.87 -24.86 -5.34
CA GLY A 227 8.43 -24.51 -6.64
C GLY A 227 9.95 -24.39 -6.59
N LEU A 228 10.44 -23.14 -6.57
CA LEU A 228 11.87 -22.82 -6.64
C LEU A 228 12.61 -22.81 -5.28
N ASP A 229 11.90 -22.90 -4.14
CA ASP A 229 12.45 -22.77 -2.79
C ASP A 229 13.38 -21.54 -2.62
N HIS A 230 12.89 -20.39 -3.08
CA HIS A 230 13.66 -19.16 -3.19
C HIS A 230 13.86 -18.46 -1.82
N SER A 231 14.59 -17.34 -1.83
CA SER A 231 14.96 -16.64 -0.60
C SER A 231 13.75 -16.24 0.27
N ARG A 232 13.88 -16.44 1.59
CA ARG A 232 12.85 -16.10 2.58
C ARG A 232 12.40 -14.63 2.50
N GLY A 233 13.32 -13.73 2.16
CA GLY A 233 13.04 -12.30 2.01
C GLY A 233 12.00 -12.03 0.92
N VAL A 234 12.10 -12.71 -0.23
CA VAL A 234 11.14 -12.55 -1.34
C VAL A 234 9.77 -13.09 -0.96
N LEU A 235 9.70 -14.25 -0.29
CA LEU A 235 8.44 -14.84 0.16
C LEU A 235 7.72 -13.94 1.17
N LEU A 236 8.43 -13.51 2.21
CA LEU A 236 7.87 -12.63 3.25
C LEU A 236 7.41 -11.29 2.68
N TRP A 237 8.11 -10.75 1.68
CA TRP A 237 7.70 -9.53 1.00
C TRP A 237 6.43 -9.71 0.16
N ASN A 238 6.22 -10.87 -0.45
CA ASN A 238 4.96 -11.21 -1.13
C ASN A 238 3.80 -11.31 -0.12
N VAL A 239 4.02 -11.92 1.05
CA VAL A 239 3.01 -11.95 2.12
C VAL A 239 2.69 -10.54 2.62
N TYR A 240 3.70 -9.67 2.73
CA TYR A 240 3.48 -8.27 3.05
C TYR A 240 2.51 -7.59 2.07
N PHE A 241 2.73 -7.76 0.76
CA PHE A 241 1.85 -7.17 -0.25
C PHE A 241 0.42 -7.70 -0.19
N LEU A 242 0.19 -8.98 0.15
CA LEU A 242 -1.16 -9.50 0.35
C LEU A 242 -1.94 -8.67 1.39
N GLY A 243 -1.33 -8.44 2.55
CA GLY A 243 -1.96 -7.65 3.62
C GLY A 243 -2.07 -6.16 3.27
N GLN A 244 -1.02 -5.56 2.69
CA GLN A 244 -1.02 -4.16 2.30
C GLN A 244 -2.13 -3.89 1.27
N ASN A 245 -2.18 -4.67 0.19
CA ASN A 245 -3.13 -4.47 -0.90
C ASN A 245 -4.56 -4.68 -0.44
N TRP A 246 -4.79 -5.71 0.38
CA TRP A 246 -6.10 -5.94 0.98
C TRP A 246 -6.56 -4.73 1.79
N LEU A 247 -5.73 -4.24 2.71
CA LEU A 247 -6.07 -3.08 3.56
C LEU A 247 -6.32 -1.82 2.73
N LEU A 248 -5.43 -1.55 1.78
CA LEU A 248 -5.41 -0.30 1.01
C LEU A 248 -6.55 -0.22 -0.01
N LEU A 249 -6.74 -1.27 -0.83
CA LEU A 249 -7.73 -1.24 -1.90
C LEU A 249 -9.15 -1.42 -1.35
N ARG A 250 -9.34 -2.18 -0.27
CA ARG A 250 -10.66 -2.28 0.36
C ARG A 250 -11.12 -0.94 0.93
N TRP A 251 -10.20 -0.15 1.48
CA TRP A 251 -10.49 1.23 1.88
C TRP A 251 -10.89 2.12 0.69
N GLU A 252 -10.12 2.09 -0.40
CA GLU A 252 -10.41 2.95 -1.55
C GLU A 252 -11.75 2.55 -2.21
N LEU A 253 -12.08 1.26 -2.27
CA LEU A 253 -13.38 0.80 -2.76
C LEU A 253 -14.55 1.30 -1.90
N ASN A 254 -14.42 1.24 -0.57
CA ASN A 254 -15.45 1.77 0.34
C ASN A 254 -15.61 3.28 0.16
N ARG A 255 -14.51 4.01 0.06
CA ARG A 255 -14.51 5.46 -0.17
C ARG A 255 -15.16 5.84 -1.49
N LEU A 256 -14.95 5.09 -2.57
CA LEU A 256 -15.63 5.32 -3.84
C LEU A 256 -17.14 5.07 -3.72
N ARG A 257 -17.54 3.98 -3.05
CA ARG A 257 -18.96 3.67 -2.80
C ARG A 257 -19.67 4.79 -2.05
N GLU A 258 -19.06 5.30 -0.98
CA GLU A 258 -19.58 6.43 -0.20
C GLU A 258 -19.77 7.69 -1.07
N LYS A 259 -18.82 7.99 -1.96
CA LYS A 259 -18.95 9.13 -2.90
C LYS A 259 -20.08 8.94 -3.90
N HIS A 260 -20.26 7.73 -4.43
CA HIS A 260 -21.35 7.43 -5.34
C HIS A 260 -22.71 7.56 -4.64
N GLN A 261 -22.83 7.06 -3.41
CA GLN A 261 -24.04 7.21 -2.60
C GLN A 261 -24.37 8.69 -2.34
N ALA A 262 -23.40 9.46 -1.86
CA ALA A 262 -23.60 10.88 -1.58
C ALA A 262 -23.95 11.71 -2.82
N ARG A 263 -23.54 11.28 -4.03
CA ARG A 263 -23.96 11.90 -5.29
C ARG A 263 -25.41 11.56 -5.62
N TYR A 264 -25.80 10.29 -5.43
CA TYR A 264 -27.16 9.83 -5.65
C TYR A 264 -28.16 10.53 -4.73
N ASP A 265 -27.83 10.63 -3.44
CA ASP A 265 -28.69 11.28 -2.43
C ASP A 265 -28.93 12.77 -2.76
N ARG A 266 -27.91 13.49 -3.26
CA ARG A 266 -28.06 14.89 -3.70
C ARG A 266 -28.92 15.04 -4.93
N THR A 267 -28.73 14.17 -5.93
CA THR A 267 -29.56 14.22 -7.14
C THR A 267 -31.00 13.82 -6.83
N GLY A 268 -31.22 12.81 -6.00
CA GLY A 268 -32.57 12.39 -5.59
C GLY A 268 -33.31 13.47 -4.79
N SER A 269 -32.61 14.17 -3.89
CA SER A 269 -33.17 15.32 -3.16
C SER A 269 -33.54 16.48 -4.09
N ALA A 270 -32.73 16.75 -5.12
CA ALA A 270 -33.03 17.83 -6.07
C ALA A 270 -34.24 17.51 -6.96
N PHE A 271 -34.47 16.24 -7.31
CA PHE A 271 -35.69 15.84 -8.03
C PHE A 271 -36.94 15.90 -7.14
N ALA A 272 -36.83 15.50 -5.87
CA ALA A 272 -37.94 15.59 -4.92
C ALA A 272 -38.36 17.03 -4.59
N GLU A 273 -37.43 17.99 -4.65
CA GLU A 273 -37.72 19.42 -4.45
C GLU A 273 -38.42 20.05 -5.66
N ILE A 274 -38.19 19.51 -6.88
CA ILE A 274 -38.87 19.96 -8.10
C ILE A 274 -40.30 19.42 -8.19
N GLU A 275 -40.53 18.15 -7.81
CA GLU A 275 -41.90 17.57 -7.80
C GLU A 275 -42.79 18.09 -6.65
N GLY A 276 -42.21 18.77 -5.66
CA GLY A 276 -42.95 19.38 -4.54
C GLY A 276 -43.47 20.80 -4.79
N ASP A 277 -43.11 21.42 -5.92
CA ASP A 277 -43.51 22.79 -6.32
C ASP A 277 -44.59 22.81 -7.41
N ASP A 278 -45.15 21.64 -7.74
CA ASP A 278 -46.33 21.51 -8.58
C ASP A 278 -47.57 21.83 -7.73
N GLY A 279 -47.77 23.13 -7.49
CA GLY A 279 -48.83 23.67 -6.65
C GLY A 279 -50.20 23.05 -6.93
N GLU A 280 -50.85 22.58 -5.87
CA GLU A 280 -52.31 22.50 -5.87
C GLU A 280 -52.83 23.92 -6.17
N PRO A 281 -53.65 24.11 -7.23
CA PRO A 281 -54.28 25.39 -7.46
C PRO A 281 -55.23 25.67 -6.28
N GLY A 282 -54.85 26.65 -5.46
CA GLY A 282 -55.69 27.19 -4.39
C GLY A 282 -57.01 27.66 -4.97
N ASP A 283 -58.08 27.00 -4.53
CA ASP A 283 -59.46 27.35 -4.83
C ASP A 283 -59.87 28.50 -3.89
N ASP A 284 -59.42 29.71 -4.21
CA ASP A 284 -59.69 30.92 -3.43
C ASP A 284 -61.07 31.48 -3.81
N ASN A 285 -62.11 30.82 -3.31
CA ASN A 285 -63.46 31.35 -3.27
C ASN A 285 -63.78 31.88 -1.85
N GLU A 286 -64.59 32.93 -1.79
CA GLU A 286 -65.29 33.48 -0.62
C GLU A 286 -64.68 34.65 0.19
N SER A 287 -65.22 35.83 -0.16
CA SER A 287 -65.98 36.72 0.73
C SER A 287 -65.28 37.96 1.31
N SER A 288 -65.57 39.06 0.61
CA SER A 288 -65.75 40.41 1.13
C SER A 288 -66.44 40.45 2.51
N GLY A 289 -65.69 40.78 3.55
CA GLY A 289 -66.20 41.29 4.82
C GLY A 289 -65.67 42.70 5.05
N ALA A 290 -66.54 43.70 4.90
CA ALA A 290 -66.23 45.11 5.15
C ALA A 290 -66.15 45.39 6.66
N GLU A 291 -65.06 46.01 7.11
CA GLU A 291 -64.91 46.59 8.45
C GLU A 291 -65.04 48.13 8.35
N PRO A 292 -65.89 48.79 9.17
CA PRO A 292 -66.10 50.23 9.10
C PRO A 292 -64.99 51.02 9.82
N PRO A 293 -64.77 52.31 9.45
CA PRO A 293 -63.73 53.14 10.04
C PRO A 293 -64.14 53.64 11.43
N ASN A 294 -63.25 53.44 12.41
CA ASN A 294 -63.40 54.01 13.74
C ASN A 294 -62.74 55.41 13.78
N LEU A 295 -63.57 56.45 13.85
CA LEU A 295 -63.19 57.83 14.12
C LEU A 295 -63.40 58.11 15.61
N THR A 296 -62.35 58.51 16.34
CA THR A 296 -62.40 59.49 17.45
C THR A 296 -60.98 59.84 17.94
N GLU A 297 -60.59 61.09 17.64
CA GLU A 297 -59.77 62.13 18.33
C GLU A 297 -59.38 61.99 19.84
N PRO A 298 -58.69 62.98 20.50
CA PRO A 298 -57.50 63.78 20.17
C PRO A 298 -56.51 63.98 21.37
N ALA A 299 -55.43 64.75 21.12
CA ALA A 299 -54.71 65.68 22.02
C ALA A 299 -54.02 65.18 23.32
N SER A 300 -52.69 65.24 23.34
CA SER A 300 -51.86 66.19 24.13
C SER A 300 -50.36 66.00 23.86
#